data_AF-M5C2J6-F1
#
_entry.id   AF-M5C2J6-F1
#
_cell.length_a   1.000
_cell.length_b   1.000
_cell.length_c   1.000
_cell.angle_alpha   90.00
_cell.angle_beta   90.00
_cell.angle_gamma   90.00
#
_symmetry.space_group_name_H-M   'P 1'
#
loop_
_entity.id
_entity.type
_entity.pdbx_description
1 polymer ?
#
loop_
_entity_poly.entity_id
_entity_poly.type
_entity_poly.pdbx_seq_one_letter_code
_entity_poly.pdbx_strand_id
1 'polypeptide(L)'
;MQSRDASDTDLPKWADALKSNQKEDWLAALGDEFNMLTKQDVFDEILRTEVPSGSQILSSGVVLKIKCDADGKELRLKARIVVHGNQQIAGLSYGDTFSNTPDLVFICIIFVIVAHANLDCHMVDVTGAYTHAPIDTPLYVEFPDGFGKQGPTVMKLKKALYGAHQSGRLWEHY
;
A
#
# COMPACT_ATOMS: atom_id res chain seq x y z
N MET A 1 0.93 -20.14 -15.65
CA MET A 1 -0.36 -19.59 -16.15
C MET A 1 -0.43 -18.17 -15.61
N GLN A 2 0.02 -17.19 -16.39
CA GLN A 2 0.12 -15.79 -15.96
C GLN A 2 -1.28 -15.18 -15.97
N SER A 3 -1.76 -14.78 -14.79
CA SER A 3 -2.91 -13.89 -14.68
C SER A 3 -2.58 -12.59 -15.42
N ARG A 4 -3.28 -12.32 -16.53
CA ARG A 4 -3.32 -10.98 -17.12
C ARG A 4 -4.09 -10.09 -16.14
N ASP A 5 -3.38 -9.58 -15.14
CA ASP A 5 -3.80 -8.36 -14.48
C ASP A 5 -3.97 -7.32 -15.59
N ALA A 6 -5.16 -6.70 -15.68
CA ALA A 6 -5.35 -5.54 -16.54
C ALA A 6 -4.20 -4.56 -16.28
N SER A 7 -3.56 -4.07 -17.34
CA SER A 7 -2.43 -3.15 -17.22
C SER A 7 -2.80 -1.99 -16.31
N ASP A 8 -1.91 -1.67 -15.36
CA ASP A 8 -2.06 -0.63 -14.33
C ASP A 8 -2.37 0.77 -14.91
N THR A 9 -2.27 0.91 -16.24
CA THR A 9 -2.49 2.12 -17.03
C THR A 9 -3.95 2.41 -17.42
N ASP A 10 -4.86 1.43 -17.34
CA ASP A 10 -6.27 1.58 -17.82
C ASP A 10 -7.31 1.67 -16.69
N LEU A 11 -6.86 1.79 -15.44
CA LEU A 11 -7.77 1.85 -14.30
C LEU A 11 -8.23 3.29 -14.04
N PRO A 12 -9.53 3.50 -13.76
CA PRO A 12 -10.06 4.84 -13.55
C PRO A 12 -9.38 5.47 -12.34
N LYS A 13 -9.03 6.76 -12.45
CA LYS A 13 -8.64 7.54 -11.28
C LYS A 13 -9.81 7.54 -10.30
N TRP A 14 -9.52 7.67 -9.00
CA TRP A 14 -10.54 7.71 -7.96
C TRP A 14 -11.71 8.67 -8.28
N ALA A 15 -11.39 9.87 -8.80
CA ALA A 15 -12.39 10.86 -9.20
C ALA A 15 -13.31 10.40 -10.35
N ASP A 16 -12.81 9.57 -11.26
CA ASP A 16 -13.58 9.03 -12.39
C ASP A 16 -14.37 7.80 -11.96
N ALA A 17 -13.81 6.97 -11.06
CA ALA A 17 -14.51 5.85 -10.45
C ALA A 17 -15.76 6.30 -9.67
N LEU A 18 -15.69 7.45 -8.99
CA LEU A 18 -16.84 8.05 -8.29
C LEU A 18 -17.96 8.54 -9.21
N LYS A 19 -17.68 8.75 -10.51
CA LYS A 19 -18.67 9.14 -11.52
C LYS A 19 -19.22 7.94 -12.30
N SER A 20 -18.63 6.77 -12.12
CA SER A 20 -19.01 5.54 -12.80
C SER A 20 -20.25 4.90 -12.16
N ASN A 21 -20.90 3.99 -12.89
CA ASN A 21 -22.01 3.19 -12.37
C ASN A 21 -21.59 2.21 -11.26
N GLN A 22 -20.29 1.94 -11.10
CA GLN A 22 -19.72 1.07 -10.05
C GLN A 22 -19.30 1.86 -8.79
N LYS A 23 -19.75 3.11 -8.64
CA LYS A 23 -19.37 3.98 -7.51
C LYS A 23 -19.55 3.32 -6.14
N GLU A 24 -20.68 2.65 -5.92
CA GLU A 24 -20.99 2.02 -4.64
C GLU A 24 -20.04 0.85 -4.33
N ASP A 25 -19.72 0.05 -5.35
CA ASP A 25 -18.78 -1.06 -5.21
C ASP A 25 -17.35 -0.57 -4.92
N TRP A 26 -16.93 0.55 -5.53
CA TRP A 26 -15.65 1.18 -5.23
C TRP A 26 -15.58 1.78 -3.82
N LEU A 27 -16.67 2.38 -3.33
CA LEU A 27 -16.76 2.86 -1.96
C LEU A 27 -16.75 1.71 -0.94
N ALA A 28 -17.43 0.60 -1.25
CA ALA A 28 -17.39 -0.60 -0.43
C ALA A 28 -15.97 -1.18 -0.36
N ALA A 29 -15.28 -1.29 -1.50
CA ALA A 29 -13.90 -1.76 -1.55
C ALA A 29 -12.92 -0.86 -0.77
N LEU A 30 -13.14 0.46 -0.81
CA LEU A 30 -12.37 1.42 -0.02
C LEU A 30 -12.66 1.30 1.48
N GLY A 31 -13.92 1.08 1.86
CA GLY A 31 -14.33 0.81 3.24
C GLY A 31 -13.71 -0.47 3.79
N ASP A 32 -13.67 -1.54 2.99
CA ASP A 32 -12.99 -2.80 3.33
C ASP A 32 -11.49 -2.58 3.62
N GLU A 33 -10.80 -1.84 2.76
CA GLU A 33 -9.38 -1.51 2.95
C GLU A 33 -9.17 -0.73 4.26
N PHE A 34 -9.98 0.30 4.51
CA PHE A 34 -9.87 1.09 5.74
C PHE A 34 -10.16 0.28 7.00
N ASN A 35 -11.15 -0.61 6.96
CA ASN A 35 -11.44 -1.55 8.03
C ASN A 35 -10.27 -2.50 8.28
N MET A 36 -9.60 -2.97 7.22
CA MET A 36 -8.40 -3.80 7.33
C MET A 36 -7.27 -3.03 8.02
N LEU A 37 -6.97 -1.80 7.59
CA LEU A 37 -5.95 -0.96 8.21
C LEU A 37 -6.24 -0.67 9.70
N THR A 38 -7.52 -0.43 10.03
CA THR A 38 -7.96 -0.22 11.40
C THR A 38 -7.79 -1.49 12.25
N LYS A 39 -8.19 -2.66 11.73
CA LYS A 39 -8.01 -3.95 12.42
C LYS A 39 -6.54 -4.31 12.63
N GLN A 40 -5.68 -3.92 11.69
CA GLN A 40 -4.24 -4.16 11.78
C GLN A 40 -3.50 -3.11 12.62
N ASP A 41 -4.21 -2.15 13.22
CA ASP A 41 -3.64 -1.05 14.02
C ASP A 41 -2.51 -0.31 13.27
N VAL A 42 -2.79 0.05 12.01
CA VAL A 42 -1.80 0.70 11.13
C VAL A 42 -1.61 2.18 11.47
N PHE A 43 -2.63 2.84 12.01
CA PHE A 43 -2.63 4.27 12.29
C PHE A 43 -3.50 4.62 13.51
N ASP A 44 -3.19 5.76 14.15
CA ASP A 44 -4.08 6.45 15.08
C ASP A 44 -4.72 7.66 14.40
N GLU A 45 -5.97 7.96 14.74
CA GLU A 45 -6.60 9.25 14.40
C GLU A 45 -6.25 10.28 15.49
N ILE A 46 -5.52 11.33 15.13
CA ILE A 46 -5.13 12.42 16.05
C ILE A 46 -5.66 13.75 15.55
N LEU A 47 -5.80 14.75 16.43
CA LEU A 47 -6.16 16.10 15.99
C LEU A 47 -4.97 16.75 15.26
N ARG A 48 -5.28 17.53 14.23
CA ARG A 48 -4.29 18.32 13.47
C ARG A 48 -3.53 19.30 14.39
N THR A 49 -4.19 19.79 15.43
CA THR A 49 -3.59 20.67 16.44
C THR A 49 -2.57 19.96 17.33
N GLU A 50 -2.59 18.63 17.39
CA GLU A 50 -1.64 17.80 18.15
C GLU A 50 -0.42 17.41 17.30
N VAL A 51 -0.44 17.68 16.00
CA VAL A 51 0.72 17.46 15.13
C VAL A 51 1.83 18.43 15.55
N PRO A 52 3.04 17.93 15.89
CA PRO A 52 4.14 18.78 16.33
C PRO A 52 4.50 19.84 15.28
N SER A 53 4.71 21.08 15.72
CA SER A 53 5.12 22.18 14.83
C SER A 53 6.42 21.83 14.12
N GLY A 54 6.42 21.92 12.77
CA GLY A 54 7.54 21.51 11.93
C GLY A 54 7.41 20.12 11.32
N SER A 55 6.41 19.33 11.74
CA SER A 55 6.07 18.07 11.07
C SER A 55 5.27 18.33 9.80
N GLN A 56 5.51 17.53 8.76
CA GLN A 56 4.76 17.60 7.52
C GLN A 56 3.53 16.69 7.58
N ILE A 57 2.39 17.19 7.12
CA ILE A 57 1.19 16.38 6.86
C ILE A 57 1.17 16.07 5.37
N LEU A 58 1.21 14.78 5.04
CA LEU A 58 1.24 14.27 3.68
C LEU A 58 -0.18 14.03 3.18
N SER A 59 -0.41 14.24 1.89
CA SER A 59 -1.64 13.80 1.24
C SER A 59 -1.63 12.28 1.05
N SER A 60 -2.81 11.68 1.06
CA SER A 60 -3.03 10.30 0.64
C SER A 60 -3.82 10.25 -0.67
N GLY A 61 -3.77 9.09 -1.31
CA GLY A 61 -4.54 8.76 -2.49
C GLY A 61 -5.15 7.37 -2.41
N VAL A 62 -6.02 7.05 -3.36
CA VAL A 62 -6.61 5.73 -3.52
C VAL A 62 -6.18 5.15 -4.86
N VAL A 63 -5.57 3.97 -4.83
CA VAL A 63 -5.24 3.18 -6.02
C VAL A 63 -6.29 2.11 -6.18
N LEU A 64 -6.90 2.08 -7.36
CA LEU A 64 -7.95 1.13 -7.71
C LEU A 64 -7.38 0.03 -8.61
N LYS A 65 -7.85 -1.19 -8.42
CA LYS A 65 -7.51 -2.34 -9.27
C LYS A 65 -8.71 -3.25 -9.44
N ILE A 66 -9.02 -3.61 -10.67
CA ILE A 66 -10.00 -4.64 -10.99
C ILE A 66 -9.25 -5.97 -11.06
N LYS A 67 -9.65 -6.94 -10.25
CA LYS A 67 -9.20 -8.33 -10.37
C LYS A 67 -10.13 -9.05 -11.32
N CYS A 68 -9.56 -9.65 -12.36
CA CYS A 68 -10.28 -10.50 -13.31
C CYS A 68 -9.89 -11.97 -13.14
N ASP A 69 -10.77 -12.88 -13.56
CA ASP A 69 -10.46 -14.30 -13.68
C ASP A 69 -9.59 -14.61 -14.91
N ALA A 70 -9.27 -15.89 -15.12
CA ALA A 70 -8.47 -16.34 -16.26
C ALA A 70 -9.17 -16.07 -17.61
N ASP A 71 -10.50 -15.94 -17.60
CA ASP A 71 -11.34 -15.67 -18.77
C ASP A 71 -11.54 -14.15 -18.99
N GLY A 72 -10.97 -13.31 -18.13
CA GLY A 72 -11.04 -11.84 -18.21
C GLY A 72 -12.32 -11.23 -17.62
N LYS A 73 -13.15 -12.03 -16.94
CA LYS A 73 -14.35 -11.55 -16.26
C LYS A 73 -13.98 -10.91 -14.92
N GLU A 74 -14.63 -9.79 -14.62
CA GLU A 74 -14.47 -9.09 -13.34
C GLU A 74 -14.84 -10.01 -12.16
N LEU A 75 -13.87 -10.26 -11.28
CA LEU A 75 -14.05 -11.01 -10.04
C LEU A 75 -14.28 -10.08 -8.85
N ARG A 76 -13.45 -9.05 -8.72
CA ARG A 76 -13.45 -8.18 -7.54
C ARG A 76 -12.81 -6.84 -7.80
N LEU A 77 -13.44 -5.79 -7.31
CA LEU A 77 -12.85 -4.46 -7.18
C LEU A 77 -11.97 -4.39 -5.93
N LYS A 78 -10.76 -3.86 -6.06
CA LYS A 78 -9.82 -3.67 -4.95
C LYS A 78 -9.40 -2.21 -4.89
N ALA A 79 -9.52 -1.61 -3.72
CA ALA A 79 -8.97 -0.29 -3.42
C ALA A 79 -7.77 -0.45 -2.48
N ARG A 80 -6.80 0.46 -2.59
CA ARG A 80 -5.65 0.57 -1.68
C ARG A 80 -5.44 2.02 -1.30
N ILE A 81 -5.24 2.27 -0.02
CA ILE A 81 -4.87 3.61 0.47
C ILE A 81 -3.36 3.73 0.38
N VAL A 82 -2.89 4.80 -0.28
CA VAL A 82 -1.47 5.06 -0.51
C VAL A 82 -1.09 6.44 0.01
N VAL A 83 0.13 6.56 0.51
CA VAL A 83 0.74 7.85 0.84
C VAL A 83 1.34 8.42 -0.43
N HIS A 84 1.20 9.73 -0.64
CA HIS A 84 1.90 10.44 -1.70
C HIS A 84 3.38 10.64 -1.32
N GLY A 85 4.20 9.61 -1.56
CA GLY A 85 5.62 9.60 -1.25
C GLY A 85 6.41 10.75 -1.85
N ASN A 86 5.99 11.25 -3.01
CA ASN A 86 6.62 12.40 -3.67
C ASN A 86 6.60 13.70 -2.84
N GLN A 87 5.73 13.79 -1.84
CA GLN A 87 5.70 14.92 -0.90
C GLN A 87 6.68 14.75 0.26
N GLN A 88 7.21 13.55 0.48
CA GLN A 88 8.10 13.29 1.60
C GLN A 88 9.46 13.97 1.42
N ILE A 89 10.00 14.47 2.53
CA ILE A 89 11.28 15.17 2.55
C ILE A 89 12.32 14.31 3.27
N ALA A 90 13.47 14.05 2.61
CA ALA A 90 14.59 13.34 3.22
C ALA A 90 15.08 14.05 4.49
N GLY A 91 15.33 13.28 5.55
CA GLY A 91 15.74 13.78 6.86
C GLY A 91 14.62 14.33 7.74
N LEU A 92 13.41 14.51 7.20
CA LEU A 92 12.21 14.90 7.97
C LEU A 92 11.16 13.79 7.99
N SER A 93 10.78 13.30 6.80
CA SER A 93 9.72 12.30 6.62
C SER A 93 10.26 10.88 6.44
N TYR A 94 11.54 10.74 6.09
CA TYR A 94 12.23 9.46 6.01
C TYR A 94 13.75 9.64 6.12
N GLY A 95 14.44 8.63 6.65
CA GLY A 95 15.90 8.51 6.65
C GLY A 95 16.39 7.66 5.50
N ASP A 96 16.72 6.39 5.78
CA ASP A 96 17.16 5.42 4.78
C ASP A 96 15.98 4.76 4.06
N THR A 97 16.14 4.57 2.74
CA THR A 97 15.11 3.98 1.86
C THR A 97 15.57 2.71 1.15
N PHE A 98 16.87 2.39 1.22
CA PHE A 98 17.43 1.22 0.54
C PHE A 98 16.93 -0.07 1.18
N SER A 99 16.41 -0.96 0.35
CA SER A 99 16.15 -2.36 0.70
C SER A 99 17.15 -3.24 -0.05
N ASN A 100 17.65 -4.30 0.59
CA ASN A 100 18.47 -5.30 -0.06
C ASN A 100 17.58 -6.16 -0.96
N THR A 101 17.54 -5.80 -2.24
CA THR A 101 16.98 -6.67 -3.26
C THR A 101 18.00 -7.78 -3.56
N PRO A 102 17.66 -9.07 -3.38
CA PRO A 102 18.55 -10.16 -3.78
C PRO A 102 18.79 -10.12 -5.30
N ASP A 103 20.03 -10.40 -5.70
CA ASP A 103 20.38 -10.50 -7.12
C ASP A 103 19.59 -11.64 -7.79
N LEU A 104 19.14 -11.39 -9.02
CA LEU A 104 18.48 -12.39 -9.86
C LEU A 104 19.37 -13.62 -10.03
N VAL A 105 20.69 -13.43 -10.13
CA VAL A 105 21.65 -14.55 -10.24
C VAL A 105 21.56 -15.46 -9.02
N PHE A 106 21.47 -14.88 -7.82
CA PHE A 106 21.34 -15.65 -6.58
C PHE A 106 20.01 -16.41 -6.54
N ILE A 107 18.91 -15.78 -6.92
CA ILE A 107 17.59 -16.42 -7.03
C ILE A 107 17.64 -17.59 -8.03
N CYS A 108 18.26 -17.40 -9.19
CA CYS A 108 18.44 -18.46 -10.19
C CYS A 108 19.27 -19.63 -9.66
N ILE A 109 20.34 -19.36 -8.91
CA ILE A 109 21.16 -20.41 -8.28
C ILE A 109 20.32 -21.24 -7.30
N ILE A 110 19.48 -20.60 -6.48
CA ILE A 110 18.57 -21.32 -5.58
C ILE A 110 17.64 -22.24 -6.38
N PHE A 111 17.04 -21.74 -7.47
CA PHE A 111 16.16 -22.57 -8.32
C PHE A 111 16.90 -23.74 -8.97
N VAL A 112 18.16 -23.54 -9.40
CA VAL A 112 18.99 -24.63 -9.93
C VAL A 112 19.25 -25.70 -8.87
N ILE A 113 19.57 -25.31 -7.63
CA ILE A 113 19.79 -26.25 -6.52
C ILE A 113 18.51 -27.03 -6.21
N VAL A 114 17.37 -26.34 -6.10
CA VAL A 114 16.06 -26.97 -5.85
C VAL A 114 15.74 -27.98 -6.94
N ALA A 115 15.92 -27.62 -8.22
CA ALA A 115 15.65 -28.50 -9.35
C ALA A 115 16.59 -29.71 -9.36
N HIS A 116 17.89 -29.49 -9.10
CA HIS A 116 18.88 -30.57 -9.08
C HIS A 116 18.67 -31.54 -7.92
N ALA A 117 18.30 -31.03 -6.74
CA ALA A 117 18.05 -31.84 -5.55
C ALA A 117 16.62 -32.41 -5.49
N ASN A 118 15.79 -32.15 -6.52
CA ASN A 118 14.39 -32.55 -6.59
C ASN A 118 13.60 -32.15 -5.32
N LEU A 119 13.80 -30.92 -4.86
CA LEU A 119 13.15 -30.36 -3.69
C LEU A 119 11.87 -29.62 -4.08
N ASP A 120 10.89 -29.61 -3.18
CA ASP A 120 9.71 -28.79 -3.32
C ASP A 120 10.04 -27.32 -2.99
N CYS A 121 9.55 -26.42 -3.84
CA CYS A 121 9.67 -24.97 -3.63
C CYS A 121 8.30 -24.34 -3.55
N HIS A 122 8.07 -23.59 -2.47
CA HIS A 122 6.84 -22.85 -2.25
C HIS A 122 7.14 -21.35 -2.23
N MET A 123 6.45 -20.60 -3.09
CA MET A 123 6.45 -19.13 -3.05
C MET A 123 5.21 -18.66 -2.31
N VAL A 124 5.39 -17.75 -1.35
CA VAL A 124 4.30 -17.17 -0.57
C VAL A 124 4.20 -15.69 -0.92
N ASP A 125 3.02 -15.25 -1.33
CA ASP A 125 2.69 -13.84 -1.50
C ASP A 125 2.04 -13.31 -0.22
N VAL A 126 2.71 -12.41 0.49
CA VAL A 126 2.19 -11.84 1.74
C VAL A 126 1.22 -10.71 1.42
N THR A 127 -0.06 -10.94 1.70
CA THR A 127 -1.09 -9.91 1.55
C THR A 127 -0.88 -8.82 2.59
N GLY A 128 -0.65 -7.58 2.13
CA GLY A 128 -0.47 -6.44 3.03
C GLY A 128 0.91 -6.38 3.68
N ALA A 129 1.95 -6.97 3.08
CA ALA A 129 3.32 -6.99 3.59
C ALA A 129 3.74 -5.72 4.36
N TYR A 130 3.61 -4.53 3.75
CA TYR A 130 4.02 -3.27 4.41
C TYR A 130 3.25 -2.93 5.68
N THR A 131 1.97 -3.28 5.79
CA THR A 131 1.15 -2.94 6.97
C THR A 131 1.49 -3.77 8.20
N HIS A 132 2.43 -4.71 8.09
CA HIS A 132 2.99 -5.44 9.23
C HIS A 132 4.23 -4.77 9.82
N ALA A 133 4.99 -4.03 9.01
CA ALA A 133 6.23 -3.41 9.46
C ALA A 133 5.96 -2.08 10.20
N PRO A 134 6.52 -1.85 11.39
CA PRO A 134 6.39 -0.59 12.11
C PRO A 134 7.09 0.55 11.33
N ILE A 135 6.51 1.75 11.39
CA ILE A 135 7.16 2.94 10.83
C ILE A 135 8.25 3.40 11.79
N ASP A 136 9.41 3.77 11.24
CA ASP A 136 10.56 4.24 12.02
C ASP A 136 10.58 5.76 12.19
N THR A 137 9.93 6.48 11.28
CA THR A 137 9.79 7.94 11.28
C THR A 137 8.31 8.30 11.42
N PRO A 138 7.92 9.21 12.32
CA PRO A 138 6.52 9.63 12.46
C PRO A 138 5.99 10.24 11.16
N LEU A 139 4.98 9.61 10.57
CA LEU A 139 4.30 10.11 9.38
C LEU A 139 2.86 10.50 9.72
N TYR A 140 2.50 11.72 9.32
CA TYR A 140 1.16 12.25 9.44
C TYR A 140 0.56 12.35 8.04
N VAL A 141 -0.62 11.77 7.85
CA VAL A 141 -1.23 11.64 6.53
C VAL A 141 -2.69 12.07 6.60
N GLU A 142 -3.14 12.81 5.60
CA GLU A 142 -4.55 13.13 5.40
C GLU A 142 -5.35 11.85 5.14
N PHE A 143 -6.61 11.84 5.55
CA PHE A 143 -7.53 10.79 5.12
C PHE A 143 -7.76 10.87 3.61
N PRO A 144 -7.88 9.74 2.90
CA PRO A 144 -8.06 9.75 1.46
C PRO A 144 -9.41 10.32 1.08
N ASP A 145 -9.45 10.94 -0.10
CA ASP A 145 -10.68 11.48 -0.69
C ASP A 145 -11.77 10.41 -0.74
N GLY A 146 -13.01 10.78 -0.39
CA GLY A 146 -14.14 9.84 -0.32
C GLY A 146 -14.52 9.37 1.09
N PHE A 147 -13.65 9.56 2.10
CA PHE A 147 -14.03 9.37 3.51
C PHE A 147 -14.74 10.59 4.13
N GLY A 148 -14.91 11.67 3.37
CA GLY A 148 -15.62 12.87 3.84
C GLY A 148 -14.92 13.63 4.98
N LYS A 149 -13.70 13.24 5.35
CA LYS A 149 -12.90 13.83 6.42
C LYS A 149 -11.69 14.60 5.87
N GLN A 150 -11.91 15.76 5.25
CA GLN A 150 -10.97 16.87 5.48
C GLN A 150 -11.38 17.52 6.79
N GLY A 151 -11.21 16.76 7.88
CA GLY A 151 -11.66 17.12 9.21
C GLY A 151 -10.55 17.78 10.03
N PRO A 152 -10.81 18.00 11.33
CA PRO A 152 -9.78 18.46 12.26
C PRO A 152 -8.76 17.38 12.60
N THR A 153 -8.88 16.16 12.06
CA THR A 153 -8.04 15.00 12.38
C THR A 153 -7.20 14.54 11.19
N VAL A 154 -6.08 13.88 11.50
CA VAL A 154 -5.16 13.27 10.54
C VAL A 154 -4.77 11.87 11.03
N MET A 155 -4.29 11.03 10.11
CA MET A 155 -3.76 9.71 10.42
C MET A 155 -2.30 9.83 10.85
N LYS A 156 -1.98 9.43 12.09
CA LYS A 156 -0.60 9.20 12.52
C LYS A 156 -0.26 7.73 12.27
N LEU A 157 0.65 7.46 11.34
CA LEU A 157 1.02 6.10 11.01
C LEU A 157 1.84 5.46 12.14
N LYS A 158 1.48 4.22 12.49
CA LYS A 158 2.27 3.30 13.34
C LYS A 158 3.05 2.31 12.50
N LYS A 159 2.52 1.97 11.32
CA LYS A 159 3.07 0.96 10.41
C LYS A 159 3.21 1.52 9.00
N ALA A 160 4.05 0.87 8.21
CA ALA A 160 4.33 1.30 6.86
C ALA A 160 3.08 1.15 5.96
N LEU A 161 2.87 2.14 5.09
CA LEU A 161 1.83 2.13 4.07
C LEU A 161 2.44 2.16 2.68
N TYR A 162 1.68 1.70 1.69
CA TYR A 162 2.07 1.82 0.29
C TYR A 162 2.36 3.27 -0.08
N GLY A 163 3.37 3.49 -0.93
CA GLY A 163 3.72 4.81 -1.43
C GLY A 163 4.65 5.64 -0.53
N ALA A 164 4.88 5.25 0.74
CA ALA A 164 5.95 5.85 1.54
C ALA A 164 7.33 5.30 1.12
N HIS A 165 8.36 6.16 1.09
CA HIS A 165 9.67 5.82 0.54
C HIS A 165 10.40 4.71 1.34
N GLN A 166 10.17 4.65 2.64
CA GLN A 166 10.81 3.68 3.54
C GLN A 166 10.09 2.32 3.62
N SER A 167 8.90 2.18 3.03
CA SER A 167 8.05 0.99 3.24
C SER A 167 8.69 -0.32 2.77
N GLY A 168 9.44 -0.27 1.67
CA GLY A 168 10.16 -1.45 1.16
C GLY A 168 11.22 -1.95 2.14
N ARG A 169 12.06 -1.03 2.63
CA ARG A 169 13.11 -1.34 3.63
C ARG A 169 12.51 -1.84 4.94
N LEU A 170 11.45 -1.19 5.43
CA LEU A 170 10.86 -1.56 6.72
C LEU A 170 10.29 -2.98 6.71
N TRP A 171 9.73 -3.41 5.58
CA TRP A 171 9.26 -4.78 5.42
C TRP A 171 10.38 -5.81 5.41
N GLU A 172 11.53 -5.51 4.79
CA GLU A 172 12.67 -6.45 4.79
C GLU A 172 13.12 -6.83 6.21
N HIS A 173 12.98 -5.90 7.17
CA HIS A 173 13.40 -6.10 8.55
C HIS A 173 12.33 -6.75 9.46
N TYR A 174 11.18 -7.16 8.92
CA TYR A 174 10.04 -7.68 9.68
C TYR A 174 9.59 -9.06 9.20
#